data_AF-A0A522KZ93-F1
#
_entry.id   AF-A0A522KZ93-F1
#
_cell.length_a   1.000
_cell.length_b   1.000
_cell.length_c   1.000
_cell.angle_alpha   90.00
_cell.angle_beta   90.00
_cell.angle_gamma   90.00
#
_symmetry.space_group_name_H-M   'P 1'
#
loop_
_entity.id
_entity.type
_entity.pdbx_description
1 polymer ?
#
loop_
_entity_poly.entity_id
_entity_poly.type
_entity_poly.pdbx_seq_one_letter_code
_entity_poly.pdbx_strand_id
1 'polypeptide(L)'
;MVRQAEKSKSRRPSWEVSDAFWERVRPLIPVRQREAGKDYVRQAGGGRKPKDPRVVFEAIVYVLRTGCQWKALPKERFGSASAIHTHFLAWQQAGVFDALWKAGLAEYDDLEGIAWRWQSIDGAMMKAPLAQEAVGPNPTDRGKKNGSKRHLLVDGRGVPLSIVVTGAHRHDVSQVEAVLDAIVVQRSSTPRRRHKHLCADAGYTGAPARNTIENHGYIPHVKGRGQEAWEKRRRPAQRARRWVVEVAHSWFNRFRKLLVRYEKLERSFLGLNHLAAAIIVFRKVPLKINIIYG
;
A
#
# COMPACT_ATOMS: atom_id res chain seq x y z
N MET A 1 -37.12 -17.79 28.80
CA MET A 1 -36.72 -16.51 28.20
C MET A 1 -35.44 -16.71 27.39
N VAL A 2 -35.60 -16.62 26.06
CA VAL A 2 -34.67 -16.15 25.01
C VAL A 2 -33.15 -16.31 25.20
N ARG A 3 -32.64 -17.35 24.52
CA ARG A 3 -31.44 -17.42 23.64
C ARG A 3 -30.19 -16.60 24.03
N GLN A 4 -29.19 -17.31 24.56
CA GLN A 4 -27.79 -17.01 24.23
C GLN A 4 -27.55 -17.35 22.76
N ALA A 5 -27.51 -16.34 21.89
CA ALA A 5 -26.94 -16.48 20.56
C ALA A 5 -25.43 -16.24 20.67
N GLU A 6 -24.66 -17.32 20.79
CA GLU A 6 -23.22 -17.29 20.52
C GLU A 6 -22.99 -16.69 19.13
N LYS A 7 -22.31 -15.55 19.07
CA LYS A 7 -21.83 -14.97 17.81
C LYS A 7 -20.76 -15.91 17.24
N SER A 8 -21.20 -16.88 16.43
CA SER A 8 -20.35 -17.56 15.47
C SER A 8 -19.62 -16.51 14.62
N LYS A 9 -18.33 -16.29 14.91
CA LYS A 9 -17.43 -15.58 13.99
C LYS A 9 -17.24 -16.49 12.79
N SER A 10 -18.19 -16.43 11.84
CA SER A 10 -18.01 -17.00 10.50
C SER A 10 -16.65 -16.53 9.99
N ARG A 11 -15.76 -17.51 9.73
CA ARG A 11 -14.38 -17.27 9.31
C ARG A 11 -14.39 -16.90 7.84
N ARG A 12 -14.82 -15.67 7.54
CA ARG A 12 -14.87 -15.15 6.17
C ARG A 12 -13.48 -15.19 5.53
N PRO A 13 -13.37 -15.59 4.25
CA PRO A 13 -12.10 -15.58 3.55
C PRO A 13 -11.47 -14.19 3.58
N SER A 14 -10.14 -14.12 3.66
CA SER A 14 -9.43 -12.84 3.81
C SER A 14 -9.51 -11.87 2.63
N TRP A 15 -10.23 -12.27 1.59
CA TRP A 15 -10.46 -11.52 0.36
C TRP A 15 -11.93 -11.12 0.16
N GLU A 16 -12.84 -11.59 1.03
CA GLU A 16 -14.23 -11.18 0.99
C GLU A 16 -14.37 -9.74 1.50
N VAL A 17 -15.11 -8.92 0.75
CA VAL A 17 -15.32 -7.51 1.06
C VAL A 17 -16.59 -7.36 1.89
N SER A 18 -16.43 -6.97 3.16
CA SER A 18 -17.55 -6.65 4.04
C SER A 18 -18.36 -5.47 3.52
N ASP A 19 -19.64 -5.38 3.90
CA ASP A 19 -20.50 -4.23 3.55
C ASP A 19 -19.89 -2.92 4.06
N ALA A 20 -19.38 -2.91 5.29
CA ALA A 20 -18.76 -1.74 5.89
C ALA A 20 -17.47 -1.29 5.17
N PHE A 21 -16.69 -2.22 4.60
CA PHE A 21 -15.56 -1.84 3.75
C PHE A 21 -16.04 -1.33 2.39
N TRP A 22 -17.07 -1.97 1.83
CA TRP A 22 -17.67 -1.55 0.57
C TRP A 22 -18.25 -0.13 0.62
N GLU A 23 -18.90 0.27 1.72
CA GLU A 23 -19.45 1.62 1.88
C GLU A 23 -18.36 2.72 1.88
N ARG A 24 -17.11 2.40 2.22
CA ARG A 24 -15.98 3.34 2.09
C ARG A 24 -15.44 3.42 0.66
N VAL A 25 -15.58 2.33 -0.10
CA VAL A 25 -15.07 2.21 -1.47
C VAL A 25 -16.06 2.77 -2.49
N ARG A 26 -17.35 2.48 -2.32
CA ARG A 26 -18.42 2.82 -3.25
C ARG A 26 -18.41 4.30 -3.68
N PRO A 27 -18.24 5.29 -2.78
CA PRO A 27 -18.23 6.71 -3.17
C PRO A 27 -17.05 7.10 -4.05
N LEU A 28 -15.96 6.33 -4.02
CA LEU A 28 -14.75 6.58 -4.78
C LEU A 28 -14.81 5.99 -6.20
N ILE A 29 -15.79 5.13 -6.48
CA ILE A 29 -15.92 4.50 -7.79
C ILE A 29 -16.47 5.50 -8.80
N PRO A 30 -15.77 5.77 -9.93
CA PRO A 30 -16.26 6.69 -10.94
C PRO A 30 -17.60 6.22 -11.51
N VAL A 31 -18.60 7.09 -11.43
CA VAL A 31 -19.90 6.86 -12.07
C VAL A 31 -19.79 7.25 -13.53
N ARG A 32 -20.12 6.33 -14.44
CA ARG A 32 -20.18 6.65 -15.86
C ARG A 32 -21.34 7.60 -16.13
N GLN A 33 -21.03 8.87 -16.33
CA GLN A 33 -22.02 9.84 -16.78
C GLN A 33 -22.31 9.60 -18.26
N ARG A 34 -23.60 9.63 -18.61
CA ARG A 34 -24.01 9.77 -20.02
C ARG A 34 -23.92 11.24 -20.35
N GLU A 35 -23.33 11.57 -21.49
CA GLU A 35 -23.27 12.94 -21.97
C GLU A 35 -24.70 13.41 -22.25
N ALA A 36 -25.07 14.56 -21.67
CA ALA A 36 -26.37 15.16 -21.90
C ALA A 36 -26.49 15.55 -23.38
N GLY A 37 -27.63 15.22 -24.01
CA GLY A 37 -27.89 15.54 -25.42
C GLY A 37 -27.34 14.54 -26.44
N LYS A 38 -26.73 13.42 -26.03
CA LYS A 38 -26.43 12.29 -26.94
C LYS A 38 -27.54 11.25 -26.90
N ASP A 39 -28.16 11.00 -28.04
CA ASP A 39 -29.06 9.88 -28.24
C ASP A 39 -28.26 8.57 -28.34
N TYR A 40 -28.26 7.82 -27.25
CA TYR A 40 -27.62 6.51 -27.19
C TYR A 40 -28.51 5.46 -27.84
N VAL A 41 -28.44 5.33 -29.17
CA VAL A 41 -29.08 4.22 -29.89
C VAL A 41 -28.30 2.93 -29.60
N ARG A 42 -28.95 1.98 -28.95
CA ARG A 42 -28.35 0.69 -28.64
C ARG A 42 -28.32 -0.15 -29.92
N GLN A 43 -27.15 -0.29 -30.55
CA GLN A 43 -26.99 -1.21 -31.68
C GLN A 43 -27.41 -2.63 -31.28
N ALA A 44 -27.98 -3.41 -32.20
CA ALA A 44 -28.24 -4.83 -31.99
C ALA A 44 -26.90 -5.55 -31.73
N GLY A 45 -26.76 -6.21 -30.58
CA GLY A 45 -25.47 -6.73 -30.07
C GLY A 45 -24.64 -5.71 -29.25
N GLY A 46 -25.14 -4.49 -29.08
CA GLY A 46 -24.50 -3.38 -28.39
C GLY A 46 -24.45 -3.52 -26.87
N GLY A 47 -23.27 -3.89 -26.37
CA GLY A 47 -22.79 -3.62 -25.02
C GLY A 47 -23.48 -4.42 -23.90
N ARG A 48 -22.76 -5.40 -23.35
CA ARG A 48 -23.13 -6.05 -22.08
C ARG A 48 -23.15 -4.99 -20.97
N LYS A 49 -24.15 -5.05 -20.08
CA LYS A 49 -24.23 -4.14 -18.92
C LYS A 49 -22.88 -4.15 -18.18
N PRO A 50 -22.38 -2.99 -17.71
CA PRO A 50 -21.18 -2.94 -16.88
C PRO A 50 -21.30 -3.90 -15.71
N LYS A 51 -20.18 -4.50 -15.30
CA LYS A 51 -20.17 -5.37 -14.12
C LYS A 51 -20.50 -4.55 -12.88
N ASP A 52 -21.16 -5.19 -11.93
CA ASP A 52 -21.37 -4.62 -10.60
C ASP A 52 -20.01 -4.19 -10.01
N PRO A 53 -19.84 -2.90 -9.67
CA PRO A 53 -18.62 -2.41 -9.04
C PRO A 53 -18.19 -3.21 -7.81
N ARG A 54 -19.12 -3.72 -7.01
CA ARG A 54 -18.75 -4.51 -5.83
C ARG A 54 -18.05 -5.81 -6.21
N VAL A 55 -18.60 -6.51 -7.21
CA VAL A 55 -18.00 -7.74 -7.76
C VAL A 55 -16.63 -7.46 -8.37
N VAL A 56 -16.47 -6.33 -9.05
CA VAL A 56 -15.18 -5.89 -9.60
C VAL A 56 -14.16 -5.68 -8.47
N PHE A 57 -14.53 -4.92 -7.45
CA PHE A 57 -13.64 -4.61 -6.33
C PHE A 57 -13.26 -5.88 -5.55
N GLU A 58 -14.23 -6.75 -5.27
CA GLU A 58 -13.98 -8.03 -4.60
C GLU A 58 -13.05 -8.94 -5.42
N ALA A 59 -13.19 -8.98 -6.75
CA ALA A 59 -12.27 -9.70 -7.62
C ALA A 59 -10.84 -9.14 -7.55
N ILE A 60 -10.68 -7.82 -7.49
CA ILE A 60 -9.37 -7.16 -7.34
C ILE A 60 -8.74 -7.52 -5.99
N VAL A 61 -9.52 -7.48 -4.90
CA VAL A 61 -9.06 -7.91 -3.57
C VAL A 61 -8.69 -9.40 -3.57
N TYR A 62 -9.45 -10.24 -4.27
CA TYR A 62 -9.13 -11.66 -4.46
C TYR A 62 -7.77 -11.85 -5.14
N VAL A 63 -7.51 -11.18 -6.26
CA VAL A 63 -6.21 -11.23 -6.95
C VAL A 63 -5.10 -10.74 -6.02
N LEU A 64 -5.30 -9.61 -5.33
CA LEU A 64 -4.32 -9.02 -4.43
C LEU A 64 -3.92 -9.97 -3.29
N ARG A 65 -4.90 -10.64 -2.67
CA ARG A 65 -4.68 -11.55 -1.53
C ARG A 65 -4.12 -12.91 -1.95
N THR A 66 -4.69 -13.53 -2.98
CA THR A 66 -4.29 -14.88 -3.41
C THR A 66 -3.02 -14.89 -4.24
N GLY A 67 -2.73 -13.78 -4.94
CA GLY A 67 -1.62 -13.69 -5.88
C GLY A 67 -1.87 -14.43 -7.19
N CYS A 68 -3.10 -14.89 -7.46
CA CYS A 68 -3.41 -15.58 -8.71
C CYS A 68 -3.19 -14.64 -9.91
N GLN A 69 -2.97 -15.24 -11.08
CA GLN A 69 -2.97 -14.48 -12.32
C GLN A 69 -4.38 -13.94 -12.59
N TRP A 70 -4.48 -12.78 -13.27
CA TRP A 70 -5.77 -12.20 -13.64
C TRP A 70 -6.66 -13.19 -14.40
N LYS A 71 -6.08 -13.94 -15.35
CA LYS A 71 -6.78 -14.96 -16.14
C LYS A 71 -7.21 -16.20 -15.33
N ALA A 72 -6.67 -16.40 -14.13
CA ALA A 72 -7.00 -17.50 -13.23
C ALA A 72 -8.09 -17.13 -12.21
N LEU A 73 -8.73 -15.96 -12.37
CA LEU A 73 -9.89 -15.59 -11.56
C LEU A 73 -11.05 -16.58 -11.78
N PRO A 74 -11.69 -17.10 -10.72
CA PRO A 74 -12.85 -17.99 -10.82
C PRO A 74 -13.98 -17.33 -11.62
N LYS A 75 -14.27 -17.89 -12.80
CA LYS A 75 -15.24 -17.31 -13.76
C LYS A 75 -16.66 -17.43 -13.24
N GLU A 76 -16.94 -18.47 -12.47
CA GLU A 76 -18.25 -18.76 -11.88
C GLU A 76 -18.65 -17.66 -10.88
N ARG A 77 -17.67 -17.11 -10.15
CA ARG A 77 -17.89 -16.04 -9.17
C ARG A 77 -17.76 -14.64 -9.76
N PHE A 78 -16.68 -14.38 -10.49
CA PHE A 78 -16.32 -13.02 -10.90
C PHE A 78 -16.59 -12.74 -12.38
N GLY A 79 -16.92 -13.75 -13.18
CA GLY A 79 -17.12 -13.65 -14.63
C GLY A 79 -15.82 -13.37 -15.40
N SER A 80 -15.93 -12.61 -16.50
CA SER A 80 -14.79 -12.33 -17.38
C SER A 80 -13.64 -11.61 -16.67
N ALA A 81 -12.50 -12.30 -16.54
CA ALA A 81 -11.25 -11.76 -16.01
C ALA A 81 -10.77 -10.52 -16.79
N SER A 82 -10.92 -10.52 -18.12
CA SER A 82 -10.56 -9.36 -18.95
C SER A 82 -11.37 -8.13 -18.57
N ALA A 83 -12.67 -8.28 -18.33
CA ALA A 83 -13.52 -7.17 -17.89
C ALA A 83 -13.09 -6.65 -16.51
N ILE A 84 -12.77 -7.53 -15.56
CA ILE A 84 -12.26 -7.15 -14.24
C ILE A 84 -10.96 -6.35 -14.38
N HIS A 85 -10.01 -6.84 -15.18
CA HIS A 85 -8.73 -6.17 -15.40
C HIS A 85 -8.90 -4.80 -16.09
N THR A 86 -9.81 -4.69 -17.07
CA THR A 86 -10.13 -3.40 -17.70
C THR A 86 -10.66 -2.40 -16.66
N HIS A 87 -11.58 -2.82 -15.78
CA HIS A 87 -12.06 -1.95 -14.71
C HIS A 87 -10.95 -1.59 -13.71
N PHE A 88 -10.09 -2.54 -13.34
CA PHE A 88 -8.94 -2.28 -12.48
C PHE A 88 -8.04 -1.18 -13.04
N LEU A 89 -7.69 -1.25 -14.33
CA LEU A 89 -6.89 -0.22 -14.99
C LEU A 89 -7.61 1.13 -15.04
N ALA A 90 -8.91 1.15 -15.34
CA ALA A 90 -9.70 2.38 -15.38
C ALA A 90 -9.77 3.03 -13.99
N TRP A 91 -9.96 2.25 -12.92
CA TRP A 91 -9.99 2.73 -11.54
C TRP A 91 -8.62 3.17 -11.05
N GLN A 92 -7.56 2.49 -11.47
CA GLN A 92 -6.19 2.92 -11.22
C GLN A 92 -5.93 4.28 -11.87
N GLN A 93 -6.30 4.45 -13.13
CA GLN A 93 -6.15 5.72 -13.86
C GLN A 93 -6.99 6.85 -13.23
N ALA A 94 -8.19 6.54 -12.72
CA ALA A 94 -9.03 7.48 -12.01
C ALA A 94 -8.59 7.76 -10.55
N GLY A 95 -7.49 7.16 -10.08
CA GLY A 95 -6.95 7.41 -8.74
C GLY A 95 -7.74 6.76 -7.59
N VAL A 96 -8.64 5.81 -7.87
CA VAL A 96 -9.53 5.19 -6.86
C VAL A 96 -8.76 4.61 -5.68
N PHE A 97 -7.66 3.90 -5.94
CA PHE A 97 -6.88 3.25 -4.88
C PHE A 97 -6.05 4.24 -4.05
N ASP A 98 -5.56 5.31 -4.68
CA ASP A 98 -4.88 6.40 -3.98
C ASP A 98 -5.86 7.17 -3.07
N ALA A 99 -7.04 7.50 -3.59
CA ALA A 99 -8.11 8.13 -2.83
C ALA A 99 -8.58 7.26 -1.65
N LEU A 100 -8.69 5.94 -1.85
CA LEU A 100 -9.08 5.01 -0.80
C LEU A 100 -8.03 4.94 0.33
N TRP A 101 -6.74 4.99 -0.03
CA TRP A 101 -5.66 5.04 0.95
C TRP A 101 -5.65 6.35 1.74
N LYS A 102 -5.80 7.49 1.06
CA LYS A 102 -5.94 8.81 1.70
C LYS A 102 -7.13 8.87 2.64
N ALA A 103 -8.29 8.36 2.22
CA ALA A 103 -9.49 8.29 3.05
C ALA A 103 -9.25 7.44 4.31
N GLY A 104 -8.57 6.29 4.18
CA GLY A 104 -8.19 5.48 5.33
C GLY A 104 -7.25 6.19 6.29
N LEU A 105 -6.27 6.94 5.76
CA LEU A 105 -5.35 7.72 6.59
C LEU A 105 -6.05 8.87 7.32
N ALA A 106 -7.00 9.55 6.66
CA ALA A 106 -7.82 10.58 7.30
C ALA A 106 -8.64 9.98 8.46
N GLU A 107 -9.33 8.86 8.23
CA GLU A 107 -10.11 8.18 9.27
C GLU A 107 -9.22 7.69 10.43
N TYR A 108 -8.00 7.22 10.14
CA TYR A 108 -7.03 6.85 11.17
C TYR A 108 -6.50 8.06 11.95
N ASP A 109 -6.25 9.19 11.29
CA ASP A 109 -5.83 10.42 11.97
C ASP A 109 -6.94 10.95 12.88
N ASP A 110 -8.19 10.93 12.42
CA ASP A 110 -9.35 11.38 13.19
C ASP A 110 -9.60 10.53 14.45
N LEU A 111 -9.40 9.21 14.36
CA LEU A 111 -9.73 8.28 15.45
C LEU A 111 -8.55 7.99 16.39
N GLU A 112 -7.33 7.88 15.85
CA GLU A 112 -6.14 7.44 16.59
C GLU A 112 -5.02 8.49 16.64
N GLY A 113 -5.04 9.45 15.71
CA GLY A 113 -3.96 10.39 15.45
C GLY A 113 -2.73 9.70 14.86
N ILE A 114 -2.24 10.19 13.72
CA ILE A 114 -0.99 9.69 13.13
C ILE A 114 0.17 9.92 14.10
N ALA A 115 0.99 8.89 14.33
CA ALA A 115 2.15 8.97 15.22
C ALA A 115 3.32 9.76 14.58
N TRP A 116 3.13 11.06 14.40
CA TRP A 116 4.05 12.00 13.76
C TRP A 116 5.37 12.25 14.50
N ARG A 117 5.55 11.73 15.72
CA ARG A 117 6.80 11.92 16.48
C ARG A 117 7.96 11.10 15.93
N TRP A 118 7.69 9.85 15.55
CA TRP A 118 8.68 8.90 15.04
C TRP A 118 8.18 8.33 13.74
N GLN A 119 8.95 8.49 12.67
CA GLN A 119 8.70 7.88 11.37
C GLN A 119 9.85 6.91 11.08
N SER A 120 9.57 5.87 10.30
CA SER A 120 10.59 4.93 9.84
C SER A 120 10.50 4.77 8.33
N ILE A 121 11.65 4.79 7.65
CA ILE A 121 11.78 4.59 6.20
C ILE A 121 12.64 3.35 5.91
N ASP A 122 12.18 2.51 4.99
CA ASP A 122 12.96 1.39 4.48
C ASP A 122 12.49 0.92 3.10
N GLY A 123 13.42 0.36 2.32
CA GLY A 123 13.19 -0.19 1.00
C GLY A 123 13.19 -1.72 1.00
N ALA A 124 12.17 -2.34 0.40
CA ALA A 124 12.13 -3.78 0.17
C ALA A 124 12.30 -4.12 -1.30
N MET A 125 13.27 -4.99 -1.61
CA MET A 125 13.48 -5.50 -2.96
C MET A 125 12.53 -6.66 -3.27
N MET A 126 12.11 -6.74 -4.54
CA MET A 126 11.28 -7.82 -5.03
C MET A 126 11.65 -8.21 -6.46
N LYS A 127 11.43 -9.48 -6.80
CA LYS A 127 11.61 -9.97 -8.17
C LYS A 127 10.54 -9.37 -9.06
N ALA A 128 10.93 -8.94 -10.26
CA ALA A 128 10.04 -8.31 -11.22
C ALA A 128 10.25 -8.91 -12.62
N PRO A 129 9.97 -10.20 -12.82
CA PRO A 129 10.36 -10.94 -14.03
C PRO A 129 9.67 -10.47 -15.32
N LEU A 130 8.49 -9.83 -15.21
CA LEU A 130 7.71 -9.35 -16.35
C LEU A 130 7.60 -7.82 -16.40
N ALA A 131 8.19 -7.11 -15.44
CA ALA A 131 8.09 -5.67 -15.35
C ALA A 131 8.86 -5.00 -16.50
N GLN A 132 8.27 -3.96 -17.07
CA GLN A 132 8.84 -3.16 -18.16
C GLN A 132 9.28 -1.78 -17.65
N GLU A 133 8.65 -1.27 -16.59
CA GLU A 133 8.90 0.04 -15.99
C GLU A 133 9.36 -0.09 -14.53
N ALA A 134 10.09 0.90 -14.00
CA ALA A 134 10.60 0.90 -12.62
C ALA A 134 11.27 -0.42 -12.22
N VAL A 135 12.16 -0.91 -13.08
CA VAL A 135 12.83 -2.21 -12.97
C VAL A 135 14.32 -2.06 -13.31
N GLY A 136 15.17 -2.93 -12.77
CA GLY A 136 16.53 -3.11 -13.25
C GLY A 136 17.26 -4.24 -12.54
N PRO A 137 18.57 -4.41 -12.78
CA PRO A 137 19.35 -5.51 -12.22
C PRO A 137 19.20 -5.56 -10.70
N ASN A 138 18.87 -6.73 -10.17
CA ASN A 138 18.68 -6.92 -8.74
C ASN A 138 20.02 -7.29 -8.05
N PRO A 139 20.58 -6.44 -7.18
CA PRO A 139 21.86 -6.71 -6.52
C PRO A 139 21.85 -7.99 -5.69
N THR A 140 20.70 -8.35 -5.11
CA THR A 140 20.56 -9.55 -4.26
C THR A 140 20.69 -10.86 -5.04
N ASP A 141 20.52 -10.84 -6.36
CA ASP A 141 20.75 -11.99 -7.24
C ASP A 141 21.92 -11.79 -8.21
N ARG A 142 22.81 -10.82 -7.91
CA ARG A 142 23.95 -10.43 -8.76
C ARG A 142 23.54 -9.93 -10.14
N GLY A 143 22.39 -9.29 -10.24
CA GLY A 143 21.85 -8.74 -11.49
C GLY A 143 21.31 -9.78 -12.47
N LYS A 144 21.17 -11.03 -12.04
CA LYS A 144 20.68 -12.13 -12.89
C LYS A 144 19.21 -11.99 -13.25
N LYS A 145 18.43 -11.32 -12.39
CA LYS A 145 17.01 -11.04 -12.67
C LYS A 145 16.70 -9.59 -12.44
N ASN A 146 15.73 -9.13 -13.22
CA ASN A 146 15.12 -7.83 -13.07
C ASN A 146 14.31 -7.77 -11.78
N GLY A 147 14.47 -6.67 -11.03
CA GLY A 147 13.81 -6.42 -9.76
C GLY A 147 13.31 -4.99 -9.64
N SER A 148 12.33 -4.82 -8.76
CA SER A 148 11.86 -3.53 -8.30
C SER A 148 12.13 -3.38 -6.80
N LYS A 149 12.10 -2.15 -6.32
CA LYS A 149 12.22 -1.82 -4.91
C LYS A 149 11.02 -0.98 -4.51
N ARG A 150 10.35 -1.37 -3.43
CA ARG A 150 9.28 -0.59 -2.80
C ARG A 150 9.85 0.12 -1.58
N HIS A 151 9.84 1.43 -1.61
CA HIS A 151 10.20 2.28 -0.47
C HIS A 151 8.93 2.66 0.28
N LEU A 152 8.96 2.52 1.60
CA LEU A 152 7.85 2.87 2.48
C LEU A 152 8.31 3.87 3.53
N LEU A 153 7.52 4.91 3.76
CA LEU A 153 7.54 5.68 5.00
C LEU A 153 6.34 5.25 5.86
N VAL A 154 6.58 5.01 7.14
CA VAL A 154 5.50 4.68 8.08
C VAL A 154 5.52 5.58 9.32
N ASP A 155 4.35 5.72 9.94
CA ASP A 155 4.22 6.35 11.26
C ASP A 155 4.83 5.47 12.37
N GLY A 156 4.82 5.98 13.60
CA GLY A 156 5.36 5.27 14.76
C GLY A 156 4.61 3.98 15.13
N ARG A 157 3.48 3.66 14.48
CA ARG A 157 2.66 2.46 14.68
C ARG A 157 2.64 1.53 13.44
N GLY A 158 3.38 1.89 12.39
CA GLY A 158 3.56 1.10 11.17
C GLY A 158 2.57 1.42 10.05
N VAL A 159 1.78 2.48 10.17
CA VAL A 159 0.80 2.88 9.13
C VAL A 159 1.56 3.52 7.95
N PRO A 160 1.36 3.05 6.71
CA PRO A 160 2.04 3.59 5.53
C PRO A 160 1.57 5.01 5.21
N LEU A 161 2.52 5.95 5.19
CA LEU A 161 2.31 7.38 4.89
C LEU A 161 2.73 7.76 3.47
N SER A 162 3.72 7.06 2.91
CA SER A 162 4.16 7.23 1.51
C SER A 162 4.66 5.90 0.93
N ILE A 163 4.51 5.74 -0.39
CA ILE A 163 4.97 4.56 -1.14
C ILE A 163 5.59 5.04 -2.45
N VAL A 164 6.83 4.61 -2.71
CA VAL A 164 7.52 4.85 -3.98
C VAL A 164 8.04 3.52 -4.52
N VAL A 165 7.90 3.29 -5.82
CA VAL A 165 8.44 2.09 -6.50
C VAL A 165 9.52 2.50 -7.48
N THR A 166 10.69 1.87 -7.40
CA THR A 166 11.81 2.14 -8.30
C THR A 166 12.41 0.86 -8.84
N GLY A 167 13.28 0.97 -9.85
CA GLY A 167 14.12 -0.18 -10.25
C GLY A 167 15.07 -0.59 -9.12
N ALA A 168 15.41 -1.88 -9.04
CA ALA A 168 16.26 -2.41 -7.96
C ALA A 168 17.70 -1.85 -7.92
N HIS A 169 18.19 -1.35 -9.05
CA HIS A 169 19.52 -0.74 -9.20
C HIS A 169 19.61 0.68 -8.60
N ARG A 170 18.47 1.35 -8.34
CA ARG A 170 18.47 2.70 -7.77
C ARG A 170 18.93 2.65 -6.31
N HIS A 171 19.89 3.52 -5.99
CA HIS A 171 20.41 3.67 -4.62
C HIS A 171 19.35 4.26 -3.69
N ASP A 172 19.30 3.75 -2.46
CA ASP A 172 18.28 4.14 -1.48
C ASP A 172 18.39 5.61 -1.05
N VAL A 173 19.62 6.13 -0.94
CA VAL A 173 19.91 7.54 -0.62
C VAL A 173 19.18 8.51 -1.55
N SER A 174 19.15 8.23 -2.87
CA SER A 174 18.51 9.13 -3.83
C SER A 174 16.98 9.04 -3.85
N GLN A 175 16.39 8.11 -3.08
CA GLN A 175 14.94 7.92 -3.01
C GLN A 175 14.34 8.47 -1.71
N VAL A 176 15.14 8.92 -0.74
CA VAL A 176 14.65 9.53 0.50
C VAL A 176 13.76 10.73 0.20
N GLU A 177 14.21 11.60 -0.71
CA GLU A 177 13.48 12.79 -1.12
C GLU A 177 12.12 12.43 -1.72
N ALA A 178 12.12 11.57 -2.75
CA ALA A 178 10.89 11.09 -3.38
C ALA A 178 9.90 10.46 -2.38
N VAL A 179 10.39 9.73 -1.38
CA VAL A 179 9.54 9.11 -0.35
C VAL A 179 8.98 10.14 0.62
N LEU A 180 9.74 11.18 0.98
CA LEU A 180 9.27 12.24 1.87
C LEU A 180 8.30 13.20 1.15
N ASP A 181 8.51 13.45 -0.14
CA ASP A 181 7.60 14.24 -0.99
C ASP A 181 6.28 13.51 -1.29
N ALA A 182 6.32 12.18 -1.37
CA ALA A 182 5.15 11.34 -1.67
C ALA A 182 4.22 11.10 -0.46
N ILE A 183 4.36 11.84 0.65
CA ILE A 183 3.45 11.73 1.79
C ILE A 183 2.04 12.14 1.35
N VAL A 184 1.09 11.21 1.45
CA VAL A 184 -0.24 11.39 0.86
C VAL A 184 -1.23 12.15 1.73
N VAL A 185 -0.85 12.46 2.97
CA VAL A 185 -1.67 13.20 3.93
C VAL A 185 -0.97 14.46 4.43
N GLN A 186 -1.72 15.55 4.55
CA GLN A 186 -1.19 16.76 5.13
C GLN A 186 -1.04 16.58 6.64
N ARG A 187 0.14 16.92 7.13
CA ARG A 187 0.38 17.04 8.56
C ARG A 187 -0.22 18.37 9.02
N SER A 188 -1.23 18.32 9.88
CA SER A 188 -1.71 19.53 10.59
C SER A 188 -0.51 20.23 11.25
N SER A 189 -0.44 21.55 11.11
CA SER A 189 0.78 22.33 11.30
C SER A 189 1.48 22.10 12.65
N THR A 190 2.65 21.44 12.56
CA THR A 190 3.89 21.49 13.36
C THR A 190 3.83 21.36 14.90
N PRO A 191 4.44 20.29 15.46
CA PRO A 191 5.35 20.44 16.58
C PRO A 191 6.76 20.71 16.04
N ARG A 192 7.46 21.70 16.64
CA ARG A 192 8.84 22.14 16.37
C ARG A 192 9.74 20.98 15.85
N ARG A 193 10.74 21.25 14.97
CA ARG A 193 11.75 20.27 14.46
C ARG A 193 12.19 19.22 15.50
N ARG A 194 12.28 19.65 16.77
CA ARG A 194 12.51 18.83 17.98
C ARG A 194 11.63 17.58 18.16
N HIS A 195 10.56 17.40 17.38
CA HIS A 195 9.65 16.25 17.47
C HIS A 195 9.48 15.49 16.15
N LYS A 196 10.30 15.71 15.12
CA LYS A 196 10.23 14.97 13.85
C LYS A 196 11.42 14.03 13.74
N HIS A 197 11.31 12.81 14.25
CA HIS A 197 12.41 11.85 14.18
C HIS A 197 12.22 10.88 13.02
N LEU A 198 13.25 10.68 12.19
CA LEU A 198 13.23 9.70 11.10
C LEU A 198 14.27 8.60 11.33
N CYS A 199 13.81 7.37 11.47
CA CYS A 199 14.67 6.18 11.52
C CYS A 199 14.85 5.62 10.10
N ALA A 200 16.11 5.38 9.70
CA ALA A 200 16.43 4.75 8.41
C ALA A 200 17.56 3.72 8.57
N ASP A 201 17.67 2.78 7.62
CA ASP A 201 18.79 1.82 7.56
C ASP A 201 20.15 2.54 7.38
N ALA A 202 21.23 1.88 7.77
CA ALA A 202 22.61 2.22 7.43
C ALA A 202 22.82 2.42 5.92
N GLY A 203 21.98 1.83 5.05
CA GLY A 203 22.00 2.13 3.61
C GLY A 203 21.74 3.61 3.27
N TYR A 204 21.17 4.37 4.20
CA TYR A 204 20.90 5.79 4.08
C TYR A 204 21.97 6.67 4.77
N THR A 205 23.17 6.14 5.03
CA THR A 205 24.29 6.94 5.56
C THR A 205 24.91 7.82 4.48
N GLY A 206 25.33 9.04 4.87
CA GLY A 206 26.04 9.98 4.00
C GLY A 206 25.49 11.39 4.10
N ALA A 207 26.28 12.39 3.69
CA ALA A 207 25.88 13.79 3.69
C ALA A 207 24.62 14.05 2.83
N PRO A 208 24.44 13.47 1.63
CA PRO A 208 23.26 13.73 0.81
C PRO A 208 21.95 13.30 1.48
N ALA A 209 21.86 12.05 1.94
CA ALA A 209 20.67 11.56 2.65
C ALA A 209 20.40 12.37 3.92
N ARG A 210 21.45 12.69 4.68
CA ARG A 210 21.31 13.52 5.88
C ARG A 210 20.74 14.90 5.57
N ASN A 211 21.27 15.58 4.55
CA ASN A 211 20.81 16.90 4.13
C ASN A 211 19.35 16.86 3.69
N THR A 212 18.95 15.85 2.89
CA THR A 212 17.55 15.67 2.49
C THR A 212 16.62 15.52 3.70
N ILE A 213 16.99 14.69 4.68
CA ILE A 213 16.20 14.47 5.90
C ILE A 213 16.07 15.78 6.70
N GLU A 214 17.17 16.50 6.87
CA GLU A 214 17.19 17.76 7.61
C GLU A 214 16.42 18.89 6.90
N ASN A 215 16.50 18.97 5.56
CA ASN A 215 15.74 19.92 4.74
C ASN A 215 14.22 19.69 4.83
N HIS A 216 13.79 18.44 4.98
CA HIS A 216 12.38 18.10 5.28
C HIS A 216 12.00 18.34 6.75
N GLY A 217 12.90 18.90 7.56
CA GLY A 217 12.67 19.27 8.95
C GLY A 217 12.72 18.10 9.92
N TYR A 218 13.33 16.97 9.55
CA TYR A 218 13.51 15.82 10.42
C TYR A 218 14.85 15.84 11.18
N ILE A 219 14.90 15.06 12.25
CA ILE A 219 16.10 14.68 12.99
C ILE A 219 16.47 13.27 12.50
N PRO A 220 17.62 13.11 11.81
CA PRO A 220 18.04 11.81 11.28
C PRO A 220 18.48 10.87 12.41
N HIS A 221 17.91 9.66 12.42
CA HIS A 221 18.33 8.52 13.23
C HIS A 221 18.79 7.40 12.31
N VAL A 222 19.92 7.65 11.64
CA VAL A 222 20.58 6.69 10.75
C VAL A 222 21.81 6.16 11.46
N LYS A 223 21.78 4.91 11.91
CA LYS A 223 22.90 4.30 12.64
C LYS A 223 23.63 3.31 11.74
N GLY A 224 24.95 3.35 11.77
CA GLY A 224 25.77 2.33 11.11
C GLY A 224 25.65 0.97 11.80
N ARG A 225 25.88 -0.12 11.05
CA ARG A 225 25.77 -1.50 11.57
C ARG A 225 26.61 -1.76 12.83
N GLY A 226 27.82 -1.19 12.89
CA GLY A 226 28.70 -1.32 14.05
C GLY A 226 28.17 -0.63 15.30
N GLN A 227 27.63 0.58 15.16
CA GLN A 227 27.03 1.33 16.26
C GLN A 227 25.78 0.63 16.79
N GLU A 228 24.94 0.09 15.89
CA GLU A 228 23.76 -0.67 16.28
C GLU A 228 24.12 -1.96 17.03
N ALA A 229 25.14 -2.69 16.58
CA ALA A 229 25.64 -3.88 17.27
C ALA A 229 26.19 -3.56 18.67
N TRP A 230 26.92 -2.44 18.81
CA TRP A 230 27.43 -1.99 20.11
C TRP A 230 26.30 -1.58 21.07
N GLU A 231 25.29 -0.86 20.59
CA GLU A 231 24.14 -0.46 21.41
C GLU A 231 23.31 -1.67 21.84
N LYS A 232 23.08 -2.66 20.95
CA LYS A 232 22.40 -3.91 21.30
C LYS A 232 23.13 -4.67 22.42
N ARG A 233 24.47 -4.68 22.41
CA ARG A 233 25.27 -5.29 23.49
C ARG A 233 25.13 -4.54 24.81
N ARG A 234 25.14 -3.20 24.79
CA ARG A 234 25.06 -2.37 26.01
C ARG A 234 23.65 -2.17 26.55
N ARG A 235 22.63 -2.19 25.70
CA ARG A 235 21.24 -1.90 26.04
C ARG A 235 20.30 -2.91 25.35
N PRO A 236 20.38 -4.20 25.70
CA PRO A 236 19.61 -5.25 25.02
C PRO A 236 18.08 -5.04 25.09
N ALA A 237 17.59 -4.34 26.12
CA ALA A 237 16.17 -4.02 26.26
C ALA A 237 15.67 -2.89 25.33
N GLN A 238 16.57 -2.08 24.73
CA GLN A 238 16.18 -1.00 23.82
C GLN A 238 16.12 -1.50 22.38
N ARG A 239 14.90 -1.67 21.84
CA ARG A 239 14.70 -1.98 20.42
C ARG A 239 14.79 -0.72 19.56
N ALA A 240 15.60 -0.76 18.51
CA ALA A 240 15.70 0.32 17.52
C ALA A 240 14.36 0.48 16.78
N ARG A 241 13.80 1.70 16.74
CA ARG A 241 12.44 1.98 16.20
C ARG A 241 12.26 1.68 14.70
N ARG A 242 13.34 1.37 13.97
CA ARG A 242 13.32 0.90 12.58
C ARG A 242 12.44 -0.35 12.39
N TRP A 243 12.36 -1.25 13.37
CA TRP A 243 11.57 -2.49 13.25
C TRP A 243 10.11 -2.27 12.81
N VAL A 244 9.56 -1.07 13.05
CA VAL A 244 8.20 -0.68 12.68
C VAL A 244 7.98 -0.72 11.16
N VAL A 245 8.93 -0.23 10.35
CA VAL A 245 8.79 -0.27 8.87
C VAL A 245 9.03 -1.68 8.31
N GLU A 246 9.90 -2.47 8.95
CA GLU A 246 10.09 -3.88 8.62
C GLU A 246 8.81 -4.69 8.85
N VAL A 247 8.10 -4.41 9.95
CA VAL A 247 6.79 -5.01 10.22
C VAL A 247 5.74 -4.57 9.21
N ALA A 248 5.74 -3.30 8.79
CA ALA A 248 4.86 -2.85 7.72
C ALA A 248 5.14 -3.60 6.41
N HIS A 249 6.40 -3.78 6.00
CA HIS A 249 6.77 -4.63 4.87
C HIS A 249 6.25 -6.07 5.03
N SER A 250 6.29 -6.63 6.24
CA SER A 250 5.72 -7.96 6.53
C SER A 250 4.19 -8.01 6.32
N TRP A 251 3.46 -6.92 6.57
CA TRP A 251 2.04 -6.83 6.26
C TRP A 251 1.80 -6.76 4.76
N PHE A 252 2.61 -6.00 4.02
CA PHE A 252 2.55 -6.00 2.55
C PHE A 252 2.82 -7.41 1.98
N ASN A 253 3.71 -8.19 2.59
CA ASN A 253 4.00 -9.57 2.17
C ASN A 253 2.82 -10.53 2.36
N ARG A 254 1.80 -10.17 3.16
CA ARG A 254 0.55 -10.95 3.27
C ARG A 254 -0.35 -10.81 2.03
N PHE A 255 -0.07 -9.86 1.14
CA PHE A 255 -0.73 -9.75 -0.15
C PHE A 255 0.15 -10.46 -1.19
N ARG A 256 -0.17 -11.73 -1.47
CA ARG A 256 0.70 -12.59 -2.29
C ARG A 256 1.00 -12.01 -3.67
N LYS A 257 0.08 -11.22 -4.24
CA LYS A 257 0.26 -10.53 -5.51
C LYS A 257 1.43 -9.53 -5.50
N LEU A 258 1.83 -9.06 -4.32
CA LEU A 258 2.91 -8.11 -4.12
C LEU A 258 4.24 -8.78 -3.72
N LEU A 259 4.33 -10.10 -3.60
CA LEU A 259 5.61 -10.76 -3.29
C LEU A 259 6.56 -10.78 -4.48
N VAL A 260 5.99 -10.98 -5.67
CA VAL A 260 6.70 -10.93 -6.96
C VAL A 260 5.90 -10.03 -7.87
N ARG A 261 6.56 -9.03 -8.45
CA ARG A 261 5.92 -8.10 -9.38
C ARG A 261 5.77 -8.76 -10.76
N TYR A 262 4.57 -9.25 -11.03
CA TYR A 262 4.17 -9.72 -12.37
C TYR A 262 3.50 -8.63 -13.21
N GLU A 263 3.10 -7.51 -12.59
CA GLU A 263 2.53 -6.38 -13.31
C GLU A 263 3.60 -5.69 -14.17
N LYS A 264 3.32 -5.59 -15.47
CA LYS A 264 4.27 -5.04 -16.46
C LYS A 264 4.51 -3.55 -16.24
N LEU A 265 3.43 -2.81 -16.05
CA LEU A 265 3.43 -1.35 -15.90
C LEU A 265 3.56 -0.95 -14.42
N GLU A 266 4.23 0.16 -14.17
CA GLU A 266 4.42 0.70 -12.82
C GLU A 266 3.08 1.10 -12.20
N ARG A 267 2.24 1.83 -12.96
CA ARG A 267 0.94 2.33 -12.50
C ARG A 267 0.02 1.23 -11.96
N SER A 268 -0.01 0.08 -12.64
CA SER A 268 -0.80 -1.09 -12.22
C SER A 268 -0.26 -1.67 -10.92
N PHE A 269 1.06 -1.78 -10.80
CA PHE A 269 1.68 -2.27 -9.58
C PHE A 269 1.48 -1.31 -8.41
N LEU A 270 1.61 0.00 -8.64
CA LEU A 270 1.40 1.03 -7.63
C LEU A 270 -0.05 1.04 -7.14
N GLY A 271 -1.03 0.91 -8.04
CA GLY A 271 -2.44 0.78 -7.68
C GLY A 271 -2.73 -0.38 -6.72
N LEU A 272 -2.09 -1.55 -6.93
CA LEU A 272 -2.19 -2.68 -6.00
C LEU A 272 -1.52 -2.39 -4.65
N ASN A 273 -0.41 -1.66 -4.62
CA ASN A 273 0.24 -1.23 -3.38
C ASN A 273 -0.62 -0.22 -2.62
N HIS A 274 -1.25 0.74 -3.30
CA HIS A 274 -2.17 1.69 -2.67
C HIS A 274 -3.39 0.98 -2.06
N LEU A 275 -3.97 0.00 -2.76
CA LEU A 275 -5.04 -0.83 -2.19
C LEU A 275 -4.57 -1.61 -0.96
N ALA A 276 -3.38 -2.20 -0.99
CA ALA A 276 -2.81 -2.88 0.17
C ALA A 276 -2.56 -1.90 1.34
N ALA A 277 -2.07 -0.70 1.05
CA ALA A 277 -1.85 0.35 2.03
C ALA A 277 -3.16 0.77 2.71
N ALA A 278 -4.21 1.04 1.92
CA ALA A 278 -5.54 1.35 2.43
C ALA A 278 -6.06 0.25 3.36
N ILE A 279 -5.95 -1.02 2.93
CA ILE A 279 -6.35 -2.17 3.73
C ILE A 279 -5.57 -2.25 5.06
N ILE A 280 -4.26 -1.97 5.03
CA ILE A 280 -3.43 -1.94 6.24
C ILE A 280 -3.87 -0.83 7.19
N VAL A 281 -4.15 0.37 6.66
CA VAL A 281 -4.58 1.52 7.46
C VAL A 281 -5.94 1.25 8.10
N PHE A 282 -6.92 0.77 7.34
CA PHE A 282 -8.25 0.44 7.87
C PHE A 282 -8.23 -0.67 8.93
N ARG A 283 -7.24 -1.57 8.91
CA ARG A 283 -7.03 -2.56 9.99
C ARG A 283 -6.46 -1.96 11.28
N LYS A 284 -5.86 -0.78 11.20
CA LYS A 284 -5.30 -0.05 12.35
C LYS A 284 -6.32 0.87 13.02
N VAL A 285 -7.44 1.14 12.35
CA VAL A 285 -8.58 1.83 12.94
C VAL A 285 -9.36 0.85 13.82
N PRO A 286 -9.58 1.12 15.13
CA PRO A 286 -10.39 0.26 15.98
C PRO A 286 -11.88 0.44 15.64
N LEU A 287 -12.36 -0.44 14.76
CA LEU A 287 -13.76 -0.42 14.34
C LEU A 287 -14.58 -1.43 15.15
N LYS A 288 -15.84 -1.05 15.46
CA LYS A 288 -16.82 -1.93 16.12
C LYS A 288 -17.10 -3.20 15.30
N ILE A 289 -16.91 -3.14 13.98
CA ILE A 289 -17.07 -4.24 13.04
C ILE A 289 -15.71 -4.51 12.42
N ASN A 290 -15.28 -5.78 12.40
CA ASN A 290 -14.07 -6.15 11.67
C ASN A 290 -14.37 -6.05 10.16
N ILE A 291 -13.89 -4.99 9.53
CA ILE A 291 -14.19 -4.68 8.13
C ILE A 291 -13.33 -5.45 7.13
N ILE A 292 -12.21 -6.03 7.57
CA ILE A 292 -11.23 -6.70 6.71
C ILE A 292 -10.73 -7.98 7.39
N TYR A 293 -11.09 -9.12 6.82
CA TYR A 293 -10.77 -10.43 7.38
C TYR A 293 -9.35 -10.88 7.02
N GLY A 294 -8.69 -11.55 7.96
CA GLY A 294 -7.42 -12.29 7.80
C GLY A 294 -6.14 -11.52 8.09
#